data_AF-A0A538TMT7-F1
#
_entry.id   AF-A0A538TMT7-F1
#
_cell.length_a   1.000
_cell.length_b   1.000
_cell.length_c   1.000
_cell.angle_alpha   90.00
_cell.angle_beta   90.00
_cell.angle_gamma   90.00
#
_symmetry.space_group_name_H-M   'P 1'
#
loop_
_entity.id
_entity.type
_entity.pdbx_description
1 polymer ?
#
loop_
_entity_poly.entity_id
_entity_poly.type
_entity_poly.pdbx_seq_one_letter_code
_entity_poly.pdbx_strand_id
1 'polypeptide(L)'
;MKLVACPKCHAHYDVADITDEAVRCPCGAIIPAKPPAAVDAAVKRCAACGALVADGEQVCSYCQAAVARDPAPAGPVCPECYARNPEGARHCTACGVAFLPQPIRRTADPLECPTCAGVHLAARSLGGLWVDECPMCLGLWAPGDVMDRLVERVRERRRRDGKPAAEHAHRERRAAWQAEVSYRRCPVCRGGMQRKNFGHRSGVVVDWCGSHGTWLDAHEMEDIAAFVLEGGLETAPAQGKEGTWNLPADPARTAAILAAEQLLADERARSNERTQQWTFGPGHPFKGIGDLIAEFLKR
;
A
#
# COMPACT_ATOMS: atom_id res chain seq x y z
N MET A 1 8.64 15.01 9.88
CA MET A 1 9.36 13.79 9.48
C MET A 1 10.65 13.67 10.29
N LYS A 2 10.82 12.54 10.97
CA LYS A 2 12.05 12.16 11.69
C LYS A 2 12.52 10.82 11.12
N LEU A 3 13.67 10.80 10.45
CA LEU A 3 14.08 9.63 9.68
C LEU A 3 15.06 8.74 10.44
N VAL A 4 14.89 7.43 10.28
CA VAL A 4 15.88 6.40 10.60
C VAL A 4 16.09 5.51 9.39
N ALA A 5 17.29 4.94 9.24
CA ALA A 5 17.62 4.00 8.19
C ALA A 5 17.88 2.62 8.79
N CYS A 6 17.43 1.58 8.09
CA CYS A 6 17.80 0.22 8.42
C CYS A 6 19.30 0.00 8.20
N PRO A 7 20.07 -0.46 9.20
CA PRO A 7 21.51 -0.69 9.02
C PRO A 7 21.82 -1.86 8.07
N LYS A 8 20.83 -2.72 7.78
CA LYS A 8 21.00 -3.89 6.91
C LYS A 8 20.62 -3.63 5.46
N CYS A 9 19.54 -2.89 5.22
CA CYS A 9 19.01 -2.69 3.87
C CYS A 9 18.81 -1.23 3.48
N HIS A 10 19.20 -0.27 4.33
CA HIS A 10 19.09 1.17 4.09
C HIS A 10 17.67 1.67 3.78
N ALA A 11 16.65 0.88 4.14
CA ALA A 11 15.26 1.32 4.07
C ALA A 11 15.04 2.45 5.08
N HIS A 12 14.45 3.56 4.63
CA HIS A 12 14.15 4.70 5.48
C HIS A 12 12.78 4.55 6.12
N TYR A 13 12.62 5.04 7.34
CA TYR A 13 11.34 5.06 8.06
C TYR A 13 11.14 6.43 8.70
N ASP A 14 9.91 6.96 8.63
CA ASP A 14 9.53 8.14 9.42
C ASP A 14 9.02 7.67 10.79
N VAL A 15 9.76 8.01 11.83
CA VAL A 15 9.48 7.64 13.22
C VAL A 15 8.92 8.80 14.03
N ALA A 16 8.42 9.86 13.39
CA ALA A 16 7.91 11.04 14.07
C ALA A 16 6.79 10.73 15.09
N ASP A 17 5.88 9.84 14.73
CA ASP A 17 4.69 9.48 15.53
C ASP A 17 4.80 8.08 16.15
N ILE A 18 6.01 7.51 16.20
CA ILE A 18 6.25 6.18 16.77
C ILE A 18 6.58 6.31 18.25
N THR A 19 5.80 5.63 19.08
CA THR A 19 5.98 5.59 20.54
C THR A 19 6.86 4.42 20.99
N ASP A 20 6.96 3.36 20.17
CA ASP A 20 7.80 2.21 20.45
C ASP A 20 9.29 2.60 20.42
N GLU A 21 10.12 1.95 21.24
CA GLU A 21 11.56 2.24 21.28
C GLU A 21 12.29 1.82 19.99
N ALA A 22 11.72 0.86 19.26
CA ALA A 22 12.30 0.32 18.04
C ALA A 22 11.23 -0.11 17.03
N VAL A 23 11.59 -0.08 15.76
CA VAL A 23 10.77 -0.52 14.64
C VAL A 23 11.41 -1.73 13.97
N ARG A 24 10.58 -2.69 13.56
CA ARG A 24 11.04 -3.86 12.79
C ARG A 24 11.02 -3.54 11.30
N CYS A 25 12.18 -3.65 10.68
CA CYS A 25 12.32 -3.59 9.23
C CYS A 25 11.82 -4.90 8.59
N PRO A 26 11.18 -4.87 7.41
CA PRO A 26 10.82 -6.08 6.66
C PRO A 26 12.02 -7.00 6.36
N CYS A 27 13.26 -6.48 6.32
CA CYS A 27 14.46 -7.31 6.16
C CYS A 27 14.86 -8.09 7.44
N GLY A 28 14.07 -7.99 8.52
CA GLY A 28 14.25 -8.64 9.81
C GLY A 28 15.07 -7.86 10.85
N ALA A 29 15.64 -6.70 10.49
CA ALA A 29 16.41 -5.89 11.44
C ALA A 29 15.49 -5.14 12.41
N ILE A 30 15.95 -4.97 13.66
CA ILE A 30 15.32 -4.09 14.63
C ILE A 30 16.10 -2.76 14.61
N ILE A 31 15.40 -1.66 14.39
CA ILE A 31 15.97 -0.32 14.23
C ILE A 31 15.49 0.54 15.41
N PRO A 32 16.38 1.24 16.13
CA PRO A 32 15.94 2.21 17.13
C PRO A 32 15.03 3.27 16.50
N ALA A 33 13.89 3.57 17.12
CA ALA A 33 12.96 4.59 16.65
C ALA A 33 13.43 6.02 17.02
N LYS A 34 14.73 6.26 16.95
CA LYS A 34 15.38 7.52 17.34
C LYS A 34 16.19 8.06 16.18
N PRO A 35 15.87 9.27 15.66
CA PRO A 35 16.66 9.86 14.58
C PRO A 35 18.10 10.14 15.05
N PRO A 36 19.09 10.05 14.15
CA PRO A 36 20.48 10.33 14.47
C PRO A 36 20.68 11.80 14.85
N ALA A 37 21.77 12.08 15.58
CA ALA A 37 22.20 13.44 15.85
C ALA A 37 22.63 14.11 14.54
N ALA A 38 22.17 15.33 14.30
CA ALA A 38 22.48 16.07 13.09
C ALA A 38 23.95 16.52 13.08
N VAL A 39 24.57 16.49 11.91
CA VAL A 39 25.83 17.17 11.61
C VAL A 39 25.59 18.27 10.59
N ASP A 40 26.34 19.36 10.72
CA ASP A 40 26.35 20.40 9.70
C ASP A 40 27.26 19.96 8.56
N ALA A 41 26.70 19.92 7.35
CA ALA A 41 27.37 19.44 6.16
C ALA A 41 27.21 20.45 5.03
N ALA A 42 28.24 20.57 4.18
CA ALA A 42 28.18 21.47 3.04
C ALA A 42 27.05 21.08 2.08
N VAL A 43 26.23 22.06 1.71
CA VAL A 43 25.17 21.87 0.71
C VAL A 43 25.80 21.76 -0.68
N LYS A 44 25.77 20.55 -1.23
CA LYS A 44 26.29 20.19 -2.57
C LYS A 44 25.20 19.74 -3.53
N ARG A 45 23.96 19.58 -3.06
CA ARG A 45 22.83 19.09 -3.85
C ARG A 45 21.54 19.86 -3.58
N CYS A 46 20.67 19.90 -4.58
CA CYS A 46 19.33 20.45 -4.48
C CYS A 46 18.43 19.56 -3.62
N ALA A 47 17.79 20.13 -2.59
CA ALA A 47 16.87 19.42 -1.71
C ALA A 47 15.61 18.90 -2.43
N ALA A 48 15.23 19.49 -3.58
CA ALA A 48 14.02 19.11 -4.31
C ALA A 48 14.27 17.93 -5.26
N CYS A 49 15.36 17.94 -6.04
CA CYS A 49 15.60 16.97 -7.11
C CYS A 49 16.90 16.15 -6.97
N GLY A 50 17.77 16.48 -6.01
CA GLY A 50 19.04 15.78 -5.78
C GLY A 50 20.19 16.14 -6.73
N ALA A 51 19.95 17.02 -7.72
CA ALA A 51 20.97 17.50 -8.65
C ALA A 51 22.12 18.19 -7.91
N LEU A 52 23.35 18.05 -8.42
CA LEU A 52 24.50 18.80 -7.91
C LEU A 52 24.27 20.30 -8.11
N VAL A 53 24.70 21.09 -7.14
CA VAL A 53 24.63 22.56 -7.20
C VAL A 53 26.03 23.15 -7.02
N ALA A 54 26.41 24.08 -7.89
CA ALA A 54 27.70 24.77 -7.85
C ALA A 54 27.81 25.65 -6.61
N ASP A 55 29.02 25.98 -6.16
CA ASP A 55 29.18 26.88 -5.01
C ASP A 55 28.56 28.26 -5.32
N GLY A 56 27.71 28.77 -4.42
CA GLY A 56 27.00 30.05 -4.60
C GLY A 56 25.71 30.00 -5.44
N GLU A 57 25.37 28.88 -6.07
CA GLU A 57 24.12 28.73 -6.83
C GLU A 57 22.90 28.85 -5.88
N GLN A 58 22.03 29.82 -6.15
CA GLN A 58 20.83 30.13 -5.34
C GLN A 58 19.55 29.48 -5.86
N VAL A 59 19.55 29.08 -7.14
CA VAL A 59 18.44 28.41 -7.82
C VAL A 59 19.02 27.24 -8.59
N CYS A 60 18.44 26.06 -8.40
CA CYS A 60 18.90 24.83 -9.03
C CYS A 60 18.70 24.92 -10.55
N SER A 61 19.80 24.83 -11.30
CA SER A 61 19.83 24.80 -12.76
C SER A 61 18.98 23.68 -13.39
N TYR A 62 18.76 22.57 -12.66
CA TYR A 62 17.96 21.45 -13.16
C TYR A 62 16.46 21.63 -12.95
N CYS A 63 16.00 21.84 -11.72
CA CYS A 63 14.57 21.88 -11.40
C CYS A 63 14.04 23.27 -11.03
N GLN A 64 14.89 24.29 -11.06
CA GLN A 64 14.57 25.69 -10.74
C GLN A 64 14.09 25.93 -9.30
N ALA A 65 14.28 24.97 -8.39
CA ALA A 65 14.01 25.16 -6.97
C ALA A 65 15.08 26.03 -6.30
N ALA A 66 14.69 26.83 -5.31
CA ALA A 66 15.62 27.59 -4.49
C ALA A 66 16.59 26.66 -3.74
N VAL A 67 17.85 27.07 -3.63
CA VAL A 67 18.91 26.31 -2.95
C VAL A 67 19.16 26.90 -1.57
N ALA A 68 18.70 26.21 -0.53
CA ALA A 68 18.97 26.58 0.85
C ALA A 68 20.40 26.17 1.24
N ARG A 69 21.33 27.14 1.24
CA ARG A 69 22.76 26.92 1.57
C ARG A 69 23.03 26.78 3.07
N ASP A 70 22.23 27.48 3.87
CA ASP A 70 22.27 27.42 5.33
C ASP A 70 20.87 27.03 5.83
N PRO A 71 20.51 25.73 5.75
CA PRO A 71 19.17 25.29 6.09
C PRO A 71 18.94 25.37 7.59
N ALA A 72 17.87 26.08 7.98
CA ALA A 72 17.39 26.06 9.35
C ALA A 72 17.16 24.62 9.86
N PRO A 73 17.27 24.37 11.17
CA PRO A 73 17.09 23.05 11.79
C PRO A 73 15.63 22.57 11.84
N ALA A 74 14.85 22.85 10.80
CA ALA A 74 13.42 22.52 10.70
C ALA A 74 13.15 21.25 9.86
N GLY A 75 14.08 20.84 8.98
CA GLY A 75 13.90 19.69 8.11
C GLY A 75 14.44 18.36 8.66
N PRO A 76 14.34 17.28 7.86
CA PRO A 76 14.79 15.95 8.28
C PRO A 76 16.31 15.87 8.41
N VAL A 77 16.77 15.13 9.41
CA VAL A 77 18.17 14.67 9.48
C VAL A 77 18.31 13.47 8.55
N CYS A 78 19.29 13.51 7.64
CA CYS A 78 19.54 12.40 6.73
C CYS A 78 19.95 11.15 7.51
N PRO A 79 19.26 10.02 7.38
CA PRO A 79 19.60 8.84 8.18
C PRO A 79 20.85 8.09 7.69
N GLU A 80 21.40 8.46 6.53
CA GLU A 80 22.60 7.83 5.93
C GLU A 80 23.89 8.60 6.26
N CYS A 81 23.87 9.93 6.17
CA CYS A 81 25.07 10.77 6.39
C CYS A 81 24.91 11.79 7.51
N TYR A 82 23.75 11.80 8.18
CA TYR A 82 23.43 12.65 9.34
C TYR A 82 23.38 14.15 9.06
N ALA A 83 23.51 14.58 7.81
CA ALA A 83 23.38 15.98 7.43
C ALA A 83 21.99 16.52 7.76
N ARG A 84 21.93 17.75 8.30
CA ARG A 84 20.71 18.55 8.43
C ARG A 84 20.22 19.02 7.05
N ASN A 85 18.90 18.99 6.83
CA ASN A 85 18.29 19.40 5.56
C ASN A 85 17.20 20.46 5.80
N PRO A 86 16.85 21.26 4.77
CA PRO A 86 15.75 22.21 4.87
C PRO A 86 14.40 21.49 5.01
N GLU A 87 13.41 22.21 5.51
CA GLU A 87 12.02 21.73 5.55
C GLU A 87 11.53 21.35 4.13
N GLY A 88 10.78 20.26 4.04
CA GLY A 88 10.28 19.75 2.75
C GLY A 88 11.33 19.14 1.83
N ALA A 89 12.58 18.95 2.28
CA ALA A 89 13.60 18.26 1.49
C ALA A 89 13.12 16.86 1.05
N ARG A 90 13.27 16.57 -0.24
CA ARG A 90 13.05 15.25 -0.86
C ARG A 90 14.35 14.48 -1.06
N HIS A 91 15.47 15.19 -1.06
CA HIS A 91 16.80 14.65 -1.20
C HIS A 91 17.73 15.29 -0.17
N CYS A 92 18.71 14.53 0.30
CA CYS A 92 19.75 15.06 1.17
C CYS A 92 20.63 16.06 0.41
N THR A 93 20.80 17.25 0.95
CA THR A 93 21.62 18.34 0.37
C THR A 93 23.12 18.03 0.38
N ALA A 94 23.57 17.07 1.19
CA ALA A 94 24.96 16.64 1.27
C ALA A 94 25.22 15.39 0.41
N CYS A 95 24.67 14.23 0.79
CA CYS A 95 24.98 12.95 0.12
C CYS A 95 24.09 12.67 -1.11
N GLY A 96 22.92 13.29 -1.20
CA GLY A 96 21.99 13.12 -2.34
C GLY A 96 21.02 11.97 -2.24
N VAL A 97 21.02 11.23 -1.13
CA VAL A 97 20.03 10.16 -0.93
C VAL A 97 18.63 10.76 -0.97
N ALA A 98 17.73 10.12 -1.70
CA ALA A 98 16.32 10.48 -1.70
C ALA A 98 15.67 10.05 -0.37
N PHE A 99 14.86 10.91 0.22
CA PHE A 99 14.09 10.60 1.41
C PHE A 99 12.81 9.88 0.99
N LEU A 100 12.85 8.56 1.12
CA LEU A 100 11.77 7.66 0.69
C LEU A 100 11.31 6.83 1.89
N PRO A 101 10.73 7.44 2.94
CA PRO A 101 10.28 6.73 4.12
C PRO A 101 9.29 5.64 3.73
N GLN A 102 9.45 4.45 4.31
CA GLN A 102 8.59 3.30 4.12
C GLN A 102 7.55 3.26 5.24
N PRO A 103 6.35 2.71 5.00
CA PRO A 103 5.40 2.49 6.08
C PRO A 103 6.00 1.54 7.12
N ILE A 104 5.78 1.86 8.39
CA ILE A 104 6.20 1.03 9.51
C ILE A 104 5.08 0.04 9.82
N ARG A 105 5.44 -1.24 9.95
CA ARG A 105 4.49 -2.25 10.43
C ARG A 105 4.41 -2.23 11.94
N ARG A 106 3.19 -2.17 12.46
CA ARG A 106 2.91 -2.21 13.89
C ARG A 106 2.88 -3.64 14.46
N THR A 107 2.77 -4.66 13.60
CA THR A 107 2.77 -6.07 14.01
C THR A 107 4.11 -6.73 13.66
N ALA A 108 4.61 -7.57 14.58
CA ALA A 108 5.87 -8.31 14.39
C ALA A 108 5.70 -9.59 13.57
N ASP A 109 4.46 -10.08 13.44
CA ASP A 109 4.17 -11.34 12.76
C ASP A 109 4.28 -11.20 11.24
N PRO A 110 4.86 -12.20 10.55
CA PRO A 110 4.85 -12.24 9.10
C PRO A 110 3.40 -12.30 8.59
N LEU A 111 3.13 -11.56 7.53
CA LEU A 111 1.80 -11.58 6.90
C LEU A 111 1.59 -12.93 6.22
N GLU A 112 0.36 -13.44 6.25
CA GLU A 112 -0.02 -14.63 5.50
C GLU A 112 -0.57 -14.26 4.12
N CYS A 113 -0.32 -15.11 3.13
CA CYS A 113 -0.89 -14.97 1.81
C CYS A 113 -2.42 -15.18 1.85
N PRO A 114 -3.22 -14.27 1.28
CA PRO A 114 -4.67 -14.42 1.22
C PRO A 114 -5.12 -15.48 0.21
N THR A 115 -4.20 -16.01 -0.60
CA THR A 115 -4.47 -17.03 -1.63
C THR A 115 -3.90 -18.39 -1.24
N CYS A 116 -2.67 -18.44 -0.73
CA CYS A 116 -1.99 -19.68 -0.35
C CYS A 116 -2.11 -19.88 1.17
N ALA A 117 -3.00 -20.78 1.58
CA ALA A 117 -3.21 -21.08 3.00
C ALA A 117 -1.91 -21.50 3.71
N GLY A 118 -1.63 -20.87 4.86
CA GLY A 118 -0.46 -21.17 5.69
C GLY A 118 0.89 -20.68 5.14
N VAL A 119 0.90 -19.96 4.01
CA VAL A 119 2.14 -19.42 3.43
C VAL A 119 2.38 -18.00 3.92
N HIS A 120 3.54 -17.77 4.52
CA HIS A 120 3.97 -16.42 4.91
C HIS A 120 4.57 -15.67 3.73
N LEU A 121 4.24 -14.39 3.64
CA LEU A 121 4.79 -13.47 2.66
C LEU A 121 6.23 -13.10 3.03
N ALA A 122 7.07 -12.99 2.02
CA ALA A 122 8.48 -12.61 2.15
C ALA A 122 8.68 -11.17 1.71
N ALA A 123 9.40 -10.39 2.51
CA ALA A 123 9.71 -9.00 2.16
C ALA A 123 10.57 -8.92 0.90
N ARG A 124 10.18 -8.05 -0.03
CA ARG A 124 10.91 -7.74 -1.27
C ARG A 124 11.03 -6.25 -1.50
N SER A 125 12.14 -5.83 -2.10
CA SER A 125 12.28 -4.47 -2.62
C SER A 125 11.82 -4.44 -4.07
N LEU A 126 10.78 -3.66 -4.34
CA LEU A 126 10.28 -3.42 -5.69
C LEU A 126 10.43 -1.95 -6.03
N GLY A 127 11.24 -1.67 -7.05
CA GLY A 127 11.58 -0.32 -7.47
C GLY A 127 12.27 0.53 -6.41
N GLY A 128 12.67 -0.02 -5.25
CA GLY A 128 13.17 0.69 -4.07
C GLY A 128 12.10 0.99 -3.00
N LEU A 129 10.96 0.31 -3.02
CA LEU A 129 9.92 0.31 -1.97
C LEU A 129 9.77 -1.12 -1.45
N TRP A 130 9.35 -1.28 -0.20
CA TRP A 130 9.11 -2.62 0.35
C TRP A 130 7.68 -3.09 0.12
N VAL A 131 7.56 -4.28 -0.45
CA VAL A 131 6.33 -5.07 -0.58
C VAL A 131 6.54 -6.43 0.09
N ASP A 132 5.47 -7.19 0.31
CA ASP A 132 5.60 -8.62 0.63
C ASP A 132 5.11 -9.48 -0.52
N GLU A 133 5.94 -10.43 -0.91
CA GLU A 133 5.68 -11.35 -2.00
C GLU A 133 5.39 -12.75 -1.45
N CYS A 134 4.34 -13.39 -1.95
CA CYS A 134 4.11 -14.80 -1.69
C CYS A 134 5.10 -15.65 -2.48
N PRO A 135 5.91 -16.52 -1.86
CA PRO A 135 6.86 -17.36 -2.59
C PRO A 135 6.18 -18.45 -3.44
N MET A 136 4.87 -18.69 -3.26
CA MET A 136 4.12 -19.73 -3.98
C MET A 136 3.34 -19.19 -5.17
N CYS A 137 2.51 -18.16 -4.97
CA CYS A 137 1.68 -17.59 -6.03
C CYS A 137 2.25 -16.31 -6.64
N LEU A 138 3.38 -15.78 -6.14
CA LEU A 138 3.99 -14.52 -6.58
C LEU A 138 3.09 -13.28 -6.43
N GLY A 139 2.00 -13.38 -5.66
CA GLY A 139 1.17 -12.23 -5.32
C GLY A 139 1.89 -11.27 -4.37
N LEU A 140 1.61 -9.98 -4.55
CA LEU A 140 2.28 -8.87 -3.86
C LEU A 140 1.30 -8.15 -2.93
N TRP A 141 1.74 -7.91 -1.71
CA TRP A 141 1.13 -6.98 -0.77
C TRP A 141 1.91 -5.65 -0.78
N ALA A 142 1.28 -4.60 -1.27
CA ALA A 142 1.77 -3.22 -1.22
C ALA A 142 1.15 -2.48 -0.03
N PRO A 143 1.87 -2.31 1.09
CA PRO A 143 1.31 -1.70 2.30
C PRO A 143 1.08 -0.19 2.15
N GLY A 144 0.02 0.33 2.75
CA GLY A 144 -0.29 1.76 2.79
C GLY A 144 -0.32 2.41 1.40
N ASP A 145 0.50 3.45 1.23
CA ASP A 145 0.65 4.24 0.00
C ASP A 145 1.71 3.67 -0.97
N VAL A 146 2.28 2.49 -0.70
CA VAL A 146 3.36 1.91 -1.52
C VAL A 146 2.89 1.72 -2.96
N MET A 147 1.62 1.35 -3.19
CA MET A 147 1.08 1.23 -4.53
C MET A 147 1.10 2.57 -5.29
N ASP A 148 0.66 3.65 -4.65
CA ASP A 148 0.69 5.02 -5.17
C ASP A 148 2.09 5.42 -5.61
N ARG A 149 3.07 5.13 -4.75
CA ARG A 149 4.46 5.48 -4.99
C ARG A 149 5.09 4.61 -6.06
N LEU A 150 4.73 3.33 -6.17
CA LEU A 150 5.14 2.47 -7.29
C LEU A 150 4.62 3.03 -8.62
N VAL A 151 3.34 3.42 -8.67
CA VAL A 151 2.72 4.03 -9.86
C VAL A 151 3.41 5.35 -10.22
N GLU A 152 3.68 6.22 -9.24
CA GLU A 152 4.36 7.49 -9.49
C GLU A 152 5.78 7.29 -10.02
N ARG A 153 6.52 6.27 -9.55
CA ARG A 153 7.83 5.91 -10.13
C ARG A 153 7.73 5.50 -11.59
N VAL A 154 6.68 4.77 -11.98
CA VAL A 154 6.45 4.44 -13.39
C VAL A 154 6.12 5.70 -14.20
N ARG A 155 5.35 6.64 -13.64
CA ARG A 155 5.06 7.94 -14.27
C ARG A 155 6.33 8.78 -14.44
N GLU A 156 7.16 8.88 -13.41
CA GLU A 156 8.46 9.56 -13.46
C GLU A 156 9.34 8.98 -14.56
N ARG A 157 9.43 7.65 -14.63
CA ARG A 157 10.15 6.96 -15.70
C ARG A 157 9.62 7.35 -17.07
N ARG A 158 8.29 7.34 -17.28
CA ARG A 158 7.68 7.76 -18.55
C ARG A 158 7.99 9.21 -18.90
N ARG A 159 7.95 10.12 -17.92
CA ARG A 159 8.29 11.55 -18.13
C ARG A 159 9.75 11.73 -18.55
N ARG A 160 10.66 10.91 -18.01
CA ARG A 160 12.09 10.96 -18.32
C ARG A 160 12.45 10.27 -19.64
N ASP A 161 11.90 9.08 -19.87
CA ASP A 161 12.34 8.18 -20.93
C ASP A 161 11.39 8.19 -22.16
N GLY A 162 10.22 8.84 -22.05
CA GLY A 162 9.19 8.85 -23.09
C GLY A 162 8.33 7.57 -23.11
N LYS A 163 7.45 7.48 -24.12
CA LYS A 163 6.61 6.29 -24.34
C LYS A 163 7.45 5.16 -24.95
N PRO A 164 7.46 3.94 -24.38
CA PRO A 164 8.13 2.81 -25.01
C PRO A 164 7.43 2.41 -26.32
N ALA A 165 8.16 1.78 -27.24
CA ALA A 165 7.57 1.14 -28.41
C ALA A 165 6.54 0.10 -27.94
N ALA A 166 5.31 0.16 -28.46
CA ALA A 166 4.21 -0.63 -27.93
C ALA A 166 4.41 -2.14 -28.17
N GLU A 167 4.40 -2.94 -27.11
CA GLU A 167 4.41 -4.41 -27.20
C GLU A 167 3.00 -4.97 -26.98
N HIS A 168 2.43 -5.57 -28.03
CA HIS A 168 1.10 -6.19 -28.00
C HIS A 168 0.97 -7.36 -26.99
N ALA A 169 2.09 -7.97 -26.58
CA ALA A 169 2.13 -9.18 -25.77
C ALA A 169 1.52 -9.05 -24.36
N HIS A 170 1.46 -7.85 -23.79
CA HIS A 170 0.91 -7.65 -22.44
C HIS A 170 -0.62 -7.79 -22.37
N ARG A 171 -1.33 -7.49 -23.46
CA ARG A 171 -2.80 -7.44 -23.46
C ARG A 171 -3.44 -8.83 -23.50
N GLU A 172 -2.82 -9.79 -24.17
CA GLU A 172 -3.27 -11.19 -24.24
C GLU A 172 -3.03 -11.91 -22.91
N ARG A 173 -1.94 -11.59 -22.22
CA ARG A 173 -1.60 -12.16 -20.89
C ARG A 173 -2.66 -11.83 -19.84
N ARG A 174 -3.16 -10.59 -19.81
CA ARG A 174 -4.20 -10.11 -18.87
C ARG A 174 -5.47 -10.96 -18.83
N ALA A 175 -5.91 -11.47 -19.98
CA ALA A 175 -7.18 -12.19 -20.08
C ALA A 175 -7.13 -13.62 -19.52
N ALA A 176 -5.96 -14.25 -19.50
CA ALA A 176 -5.83 -15.67 -19.16
C ALA A 176 -5.86 -15.96 -17.65
N TRP A 177 -5.42 -15.03 -16.80
CA TRP A 177 -5.20 -15.29 -15.37
C TRP A 177 -6.30 -14.74 -14.44
N GLN A 178 -7.23 -13.94 -14.95
CA GLN A 178 -8.28 -13.28 -14.16
C GLN A 178 -9.62 -14.05 -14.12
N ALA A 179 -9.64 -15.33 -14.49
CA ALA A 179 -10.86 -16.07 -14.79
C ALA A 179 -11.74 -16.43 -13.57
N GLU A 180 -11.26 -16.30 -12.32
CA GLU A 180 -12.02 -16.67 -11.12
C GLU A 180 -12.17 -15.51 -10.10
N VAL A 181 -13.43 -15.15 -9.81
CA VAL A 181 -13.75 -14.06 -8.87
C VAL A 181 -13.75 -14.59 -7.42
N SER A 182 -12.60 -14.58 -6.75
CA SER A 182 -12.50 -14.78 -5.29
C SER A 182 -12.38 -13.46 -4.51
N TYR A 183 -13.18 -13.27 -3.45
CA TYR A 183 -13.04 -12.14 -2.53
C TYR A 183 -12.02 -12.47 -1.45
N ARG A 184 -10.98 -11.63 -1.33
CA ARG A 184 -9.83 -11.88 -0.45
C ARG A 184 -9.93 -11.08 0.85
N ARG A 185 -9.36 -11.66 1.91
CA ARG A 185 -9.21 -10.98 3.21
C ARG A 185 -7.89 -10.24 3.27
N CYS A 186 -7.91 -9.04 3.86
CA CYS A 186 -6.70 -8.26 4.08
C CYS A 186 -5.68 -9.04 4.94
N PRO A 187 -4.41 -9.16 4.53
CA PRO A 187 -3.38 -9.82 5.35
C PRO A 187 -3.16 -9.18 6.73
N VAL A 188 -3.52 -7.90 6.89
CA VAL A 188 -3.32 -7.13 8.13
C VAL A 188 -4.54 -7.20 9.05
N CYS A 189 -5.72 -6.76 8.59
CA CYS A 189 -6.92 -6.70 9.44
C CYS A 189 -7.92 -7.84 9.23
N ARG A 190 -7.67 -8.75 8.29
CA ARG A 190 -8.56 -9.86 7.90
C ARG A 190 -9.96 -9.46 7.39
N GLY A 191 -10.30 -8.17 7.32
CA GLY A 191 -11.53 -7.66 6.69
C GLY A 191 -11.54 -7.84 5.16
N GLY A 192 -12.71 -7.72 4.54
CA GLY A 192 -12.87 -7.87 3.09
C GLY A 192 -12.15 -6.79 2.27
N MET A 193 -11.43 -7.20 1.21
CA MET A 193 -10.82 -6.27 0.26
C MET A 193 -11.75 -5.95 -0.91
N GLN A 194 -11.71 -4.70 -1.39
CA GLN A 194 -12.51 -4.23 -2.51
C GLN A 194 -11.76 -4.46 -3.83
N ARG A 195 -12.37 -5.20 -4.75
CA ARG A 195 -11.86 -5.36 -6.11
C ARG A 195 -12.05 -4.08 -6.91
N LYS A 196 -10.96 -3.53 -7.43
CA LYS A 196 -10.96 -2.28 -8.21
C LYS A 196 -10.20 -2.45 -9.50
N ASN A 197 -10.81 -2.08 -10.62
CA ASN A 197 -10.10 -1.96 -11.89
C ASN A 197 -9.13 -0.77 -11.81
N PHE A 198 -7.83 -1.04 -11.92
CA PHE A 198 -6.80 -0.02 -11.85
C PHE A 198 -7.02 1.03 -12.95
N GLY A 199 -7.07 2.31 -12.56
CA GLY A 199 -7.34 3.41 -13.49
C GLY A 199 -8.72 3.31 -14.17
N HIS A 200 -9.66 2.54 -13.60
CA HIS A 200 -11.03 2.29 -14.08
C HIS A 200 -11.17 1.58 -15.42
N ARG A 201 -10.09 1.38 -16.19
CA ARG A 201 -10.13 0.86 -17.56
C ARG A 201 -8.94 0.00 -17.97
N SER A 202 -7.96 -0.20 -17.07
CA SER A 202 -6.76 -0.97 -17.41
C SER A 202 -7.06 -2.45 -17.65
N GLY A 203 -8.15 -2.95 -17.06
CA GLY A 203 -8.46 -4.38 -17.02
C GLY A 203 -7.62 -5.13 -16.00
N VAL A 204 -6.84 -4.45 -15.16
CA VAL A 204 -6.14 -5.08 -14.01
C VAL A 204 -6.99 -4.88 -12.77
N VAL A 205 -7.32 -5.95 -12.05
CA VAL A 205 -8.25 -5.90 -10.92
C VAL A 205 -7.50 -6.13 -9.62
N VAL A 206 -7.13 -5.04 -8.96
CA VAL A 206 -6.43 -5.10 -7.68
C VAL A 206 -7.41 -5.25 -6.51
N ASP A 207 -6.96 -5.87 -5.43
CA ASP A 207 -7.72 -6.01 -4.19
C ASP A 207 -7.25 -4.96 -3.18
N TRP A 208 -8.12 -4.01 -2.83
CA TRP A 208 -7.75 -2.87 -2.00
C TRP A 208 -8.37 -2.93 -0.60
N CYS A 209 -7.54 -2.81 0.42
CA CYS A 209 -7.94 -2.56 1.80
C CYS A 209 -7.77 -1.07 2.13
N GLY A 210 -8.88 -0.37 2.39
CA GLY A 210 -8.93 1.08 2.59
C GLY A 210 -8.09 1.67 3.73
N SER A 211 -7.46 0.85 4.59
CA SER A 211 -6.55 1.33 5.63
C SER A 211 -5.16 0.71 5.62
N HIS A 212 -4.97 -0.43 4.95
CA HIS A 212 -3.73 -1.21 5.13
C HIS A 212 -2.90 -1.37 3.87
N GLY A 213 -3.49 -1.32 2.68
CA GLY A 213 -2.75 -1.49 1.43
C GLY A 213 -3.53 -2.16 0.32
N THR A 214 -2.79 -2.58 -0.70
CA THR A 214 -3.31 -3.17 -1.93
C THR A 214 -2.64 -4.53 -2.17
N TRP A 215 -3.44 -5.55 -2.41
CA TRP A 215 -3.00 -6.83 -2.91
C TRP A 215 -3.05 -6.85 -4.44
N LEU A 216 -2.01 -7.42 -5.04
CA LEU A 216 -1.87 -7.65 -6.47
C LEU A 216 -1.57 -9.13 -6.68
N ASP A 217 -2.22 -9.74 -7.67
CA ASP A 217 -1.86 -11.07 -8.12
C ASP A 217 -0.58 -11.06 -8.94
N ALA A 218 -0.07 -12.26 -9.25
CA ALA A 218 1.08 -12.41 -10.14
C ALA A 218 0.88 -11.62 -11.43
N HIS A 219 1.91 -10.89 -11.83
CA HIS A 219 1.97 -10.08 -13.06
C HIS A 219 1.09 -8.83 -13.12
N GLU A 220 0.22 -8.58 -12.15
CA GLU A 220 -0.65 -7.41 -12.16
C GLU A 220 0.13 -6.09 -12.05
N MET A 221 1.25 -6.08 -11.33
CA MET A 221 2.08 -4.88 -11.22
C MET A 221 2.79 -4.55 -12.54
N GLU A 222 3.27 -5.56 -13.26
CA GLU A 222 3.88 -5.43 -14.58
C GLU A 222 2.85 -4.92 -15.59
N ASP A 223 1.64 -5.44 -15.55
CA ASP A 223 0.55 -4.99 -16.41
C ASP A 223 0.12 -3.55 -16.08
N ILE A 224 0.05 -3.20 -14.81
CA ILE A 224 -0.17 -1.81 -14.37
C ILE A 224 0.95 -0.91 -14.89
N ALA A 225 2.22 -1.31 -14.76
CA ALA A 225 3.34 -0.55 -15.24
C ALA A 225 3.27 -0.34 -16.76
N ALA A 226 2.96 -1.38 -17.53
CA ALA A 226 2.76 -1.29 -18.98
C ALA A 226 1.64 -0.30 -19.33
N PHE A 227 0.49 -0.40 -18.68
CA PHE A 227 -0.64 0.52 -18.89
C PHE A 227 -0.28 1.98 -18.57
N VAL A 228 0.46 2.23 -17.49
CA VAL A 228 0.92 3.57 -17.14
C VAL A 228 1.93 4.11 -18.16
N LEU A 229 2.89 3.29 -18.59
CA LEU A 229 3.89 3.63 -19.61
C LEU A 229 3.23 3.98 -20.96
N GLU A 230 2.13 3.33 -21.31
CA GLU A 230 1.34 3.62 -22.52
C GLU A 230 0.55 4.94 -22.45
N GLY A 231 0.43 5.56 -21.28
CA GLY A 231 -0.42 6.74 -21.05
C GLY A 231 -1.83 6.42 -20.57
N GLY A 232 -2.05 5.22 -20.03
CA GLY A 232 -3.34 4.73 -19.54
C GLY A 232 -4.00 5.59 -18.45
N LEU A 233 -3.25 6.46 -17.78
CA LEU A 233 -3.81 7.39 -16.79
C LEU A 233 -4.11 8.80 -17.34
N GLU A 234 -3.67 9.12 -18.57
CA GLU A 234 -3.83 10.46 -19.17
C GLU A 234 -5.12 10.60 -19.97
N THR A 235 -5.62 9.53 -20.60
CA THR A 235 -6.80 9.63 -21.48
C THR A 235 -8.13 9.40 -20.75
N ALA A 236 -8.24 9.79 -19.47
CA ALA A 236 -9.50 9.74 -18.73
C ALA A 236 -10.41 10.93 -19.13
N PRO A 237 -11.68 10.71 -19.53
CA PRO A 237 -12.59 11.83 -19.81
C PRO A 237 -12.82 12.67 -18.57
N ALA A 238 -12.83 13.98 -18.75
CA ALA A 238 -12.95 15.00 -17.71
C ALA A 238 -14.32 14.98 -17.03
N GLN A 239 -14.51 14.08 -16.06
CA GLN A 239 -15.52 14.23 -15.00
C GLN A 239 -14.91 13.80 -13.67
N GLY A 240 -14.35 14.79 -12.95
CA GLY A 240 -13.90 14.68 -11.55
C GLY A 240 -12.39 14.49 -11.37
N LYS A 241 -11.69 15.58 -11.03
CA LYS A 241 -10.29 15.68 -10.55
C LYS A 241 -9.24 14.89 -11.36
N GLU A 242 -8.53 15.60 -12.23
CA GLU A 242 -7.25 15.26 -12.89
C GLU A 242 -6.73 13.83 -12.70
N GLY A 243 -6.84 12.98 -13.73
CA GLY A 243 -5.88 11.95 -14.21
C GLY A 243 -5.03 11.15 -13.22
N THR A 244 -5.37 11.11 -11.95
CA THR A 244 -4.51 10.65 -10.86
C THR A 244 -5.14 9.40 -10.30
N TRP A 245 -4.50 8.27 -10.57
CA TRP A 245 -4.76 7.09 -9.76
C TRP A 245 -4.36 7.47 -8.33
N ASN A 246 -5.30 7.35 -7.41
CA ASN A 246 -5.08 7.43 -5.97
C ASN A 246 -6.15 6.55 -5.32
N LEU A 247 -5.75 5.67 -4.43
CA LEU A 247 -6.66 4.92 -3.58
C LEU A 247 -6.66 5.61 -2.21
N PRO A 248 -7.44 6.71 -2.01
CA PRO A 248 -7.37 7.43 -0.75
C PRO A 248 -7.75 6.47 0.36
N ALA A 249 -6.81 6.24 1.27
CA ALA A 249 -7.10 5.54 2.51
C ALA A 249 -8.17 6.37 3.24
N ASP A 250 -9.38 5.83 3.33
CA ASP A 250 -10.49 6.50 4.01
C ASP A 250 -10.70 5.78 5.34
N PRO A 251 -10.06 6.28 6.43
CA PRO A 251 -10.19 5.66 7.74
C PRO A 251 -11.64 5.71 8.24
N ALA A 252 -12.45 6.69 7.85
CA ALA A 252 -13.86 6.78 8.23
C ALA A 252 -14.71 5.73 7.49
N ARG A 253 -14.50 5.55 6.19
CA ARG A 253 -15.16 4.49 5.42
C ARG A 253 -14.70 3.10 5.85
N THR A 254 -13.45 2.94 6.26
CA THR A 254 -12.94 1.67 6.78
C THR A 254 -13.55 1.35 8.15
N ALA A 255 -13.66 2.34 9.04
CA ALA A 255 -14.39 2.19 10.30
C ALA A 255 -15.86 1.82 10.05
N ALA A 256 -16.50 2.42 9.05
CA ALA A 256 -17.88 2.09 8.68
C ALA A 256 -18.02 0.65 8.14
N ILE A 257 -17.08 0.16 7.32
CA ILE A 257 -17.09 -1.21 6.81
C ILE A 257 -16.89 -2.22 7.95
N LEU A 258 -15.90 -1.99 8.82
CA LEU A 258 -15.65 -2.86 9.96
C LEU A 258 -16.85 -2.89 10.93
N ALA A 259 -17.49 -1.75 11.17
CA ALA A 259 -18.71 -1.68 11.96
C ALA A 259 -19.87 -2.46 11.31
N ALA A 260 -20.01 -2.39 9.99
CA ALA A 260 -21.01 -3.16 9.26
C ALA A 260 -20.74 -4.67 9.29
N GLU A 261 -19.48 -5.10 9.16
CA GLU A 261 -19.08 -6.51 9.30
C GLU A 261 -19.38 -7.04 10.71
N GLN A 262 -19.11 -6.24 11.75
CA GLN A 262 -19.42 -6.57 13.14
C GLN A 262 -20.94 -6.75 13.35
N LEU A 263 -21.75 -5.83 12.84
CA LEU A 263 -23.21 -5.91 12.91
C LEU A 263 -23.75 -7.18 12.24
N LEU A 264 -23.23 -7.52 11.06
CA LEU A 264 -23.62 -8.75 10.35
C LEU A 264 -23.21 -10.02 11.11
N ALA A 265 -22.06 -10.01 11.79
CA ALA A 265 -21.63 -11.12 12.64
C ALA A 265 -22.55 -11.29 13.87
N ASP A 266 -22.88 -10.18 14.53
CA ASP A 266 -23.79 -10.17 15.68
C ASP A 266 -25.20 -10.62 15.30
N GLU A 267 -25.67 -10.25 14.11
CA GLU A 267 -26.99 -10.66 13.61
C GLU A 267 -27.01 -12.13 13.20
N ARG A 268 -25.93 -12.65 12.63
CA ARG A 268 -25.75 -14.10 12.42
C ARG A 268 -25.73 -14.87 13.75
N ALA A 269 -25.04 -14.36 14.76
CA ALA A 269 -25.01 -14.98 16.08
C ALA A 269 -26.41 -15.04 16.70
N ARG A 270 -27.15 -13.92 16.71
CA ARG A 270 -28.54 -13.85 17.16
C ARG A 270 -29.47 -14.76 16.38
N SER A 271 -29.30 -14.84 15.05
CA SER A 271 -30.07 -15.75 14.20
C SER A 271 -29.80 -17.21 14.59
N ASN A 272 -28.54 -17.59 14.79
CA ASN A 272 -28.18 -18.95 15.20
C ASN A 272 -28.70 -19.31 16.59
N GLU A 273 -28.63 -18.40 17.56
CA GLU A 273 -29.22 -18.57 18.89
C GLU A 273 -30.74 -18.80 18.80
N ARG A 274 -31.44 -17.99 18.00
CA ARG A 274 -32.88 -18.12 17.78
C ARG A 274 -33.25 -19.44 17.10
N THR A 275 -32.42 -19.92 16.16
CA THR A 275 -32.60 -21.23 15.53
C THR A 275 -32.35 -22.37 16.52
N GLN A 276 -31.33 -22.27 17.37
CA GLN A 276 -31.05 -23.27 18.42
C GLN A 276 -32.18 -23.34 19.46
N GLN A 277 -32.75 -22.20 19.83
CA GLN A 277 -33.86 -22.11 20.78
C GLN A 277 -35.14 -22.76 20.24
N TRP A 278 -35.36 -22.74 18.91
CA TRP A 278 -36.43 -23.49 18.25
C TRP A 278 -36.20 -25.01 18.19
N THR A 279 -34.94 -25.46 18.16
CA THR A 279 -34.60 -26.89 18.04
C THR A 279 -34.59 -27.67 19.37
N PHE A 280 -34.68 -27.00 20.53
CA PHE A 280 -34.52 -27.64 21.85
C PHE A 280 -35.68 -27.42 22.85
N GLY A 281 -36.90 -27.11 22.40
CA GLY A 281 -38.07 -27.10 23.27
C GLY A 281 -38.71 -28.49 23.40
N PRO A 282 -38.66 -29.18 24.56
CA PRO A 282 -39.39 -30.44 24.75
C PRO A 282 -40.87 -30.11 24.92
N GLY A 283 -41.64 -30.14 23.82
CA GLY A 283 -43.10 -29.91 23.91
C GLY A 283 -43.84 -29.54 22.63
N HIS A 284 -43.17 -29.35 21.48
CA HIS A 284 -43.88 -29.09 20.22
C HIS A 284 -44.22 -30.39 19.48
N PRO A 285 -45.50 -30.65 19.13
CA PRO A 285 -45.92 -31.88 18.46
C PRO A 285 -45.52 -31.96 16.98
N PHE A 286 -44.80 -30.97 16.45
CA PHE A 286 -44.44 -30.90 15.03
C PHE A 286 -42.92 -30.70 14.89
N LYS A 287 -42.28 -31.58 14.11
CA LYS A 287 -40.82 -31.60 13.88
C LYS A 287 -40.37 -30.65 12.77
N GLY A 288 -41.32 -29.95 12.12
CA GLY A 288 -41.03 -28.92 11.12
C GLY A 288 -42.26 -28.50 10.32
N ILE A 289 -42.07 -27.55 9.39
CA ILE A 289 -43.11 -27.03 8.49
C ILE A 289 -43.79 -28.14 7.66
N GLY A 290 -43.07 -29.23 7.37
CA GLY A 290 -43.63 -30.38 6.65
C GLY A 290 -44.79 -31.07 7.37
N ASP A 291 -44.74 -31.14 8.71
CA ASP A 291 -45.81 -31.78 9.49
C ASP A 291 -47.08 -30.91 9.56
N LEU A 292 -46.91 -29.58 9.57
CA LEU A 292 -48.02 -28.61 9.53
C LEU A 292 -48.82 -28.67 8.22
N ILE A 293 -48.12 -28.89 7.10
CA ILE A 293 -48.75 -28.99 5.77
C ILE A 293 -49.48 -30.32 5.61
N ALA A 294 -48.93 -31.41 6.16
CA ALA A 294 -49.56 -32.74 6.11
C ALA A 294 -50.87 -32.82 6.92
N GLU A 295 -50.97 -32.08 8.03
CA GLU A 295 -52.19 -32.02 8.85
C GLU A 295 -53.29 -31.17 8.17
N PHE A 296 -52.90 -30.10 7.46
CA PHE A 296 -53.83 -29.20 6.77
C PHE A 296 -54.43 -29.82 5.50
N LEU A 297 -53.73 -30.77 4.87
CA LEU A 297 -54.18 -31.51 3.69
C LEU A 297 -55.07 -32.74 4.02
N LYS A 298 -55.29 -33.04 5.31
CA LYS A 298 -56.18 -34.13 5.77
C LYS A 298 -57.58 -33.65 6.17
N ARG A 299 -57.89 -32.35 5.99
CA ARG A 299 -59.24 -31.76 6.11
C ARG A 299 -59.81 -31.48 4.73
#